data_AF-A0A2A5AX82-F1
#
_entry.id   AF-A0A2A5AX82-F1
#
_cell.length_a   1.000
_cell.length_b   1.000
_cell.length_c   1.000
_cell.angle_alpha   90.00
_cell.angle_beta   90.00
_cell.angle_gamma   90.00
#
_symmetry.space_group_name_H-M   'P 1'
#
loop_
_entity.id
_entity.type
_entity.pdbx_description
1 polymer ?
#
loop_
_entity_poly.entity_id
_entity_poly.type
_entity_poly.pdbx_seq_one_letter_code
_entity_poly.pdbx_strand_id
1 'polypeptide(L)'
;MRTNGKFSQQLAGFKLLRLCIALLMFALVTPVLADSANSRAYQDAKRLLRVTDTGRQFESMALQQTRNIVRTYSSIVSMSAAASLPQHIKNSIFDCYAEAYAWDKFESGIEKIFVDNFSQKEMRLLIDFYRNRGVSPTDIQSFKDTIAKGKQIRLMSTEYILANSDGCVDRDAELILNYLYNRQRLATSLAAE
;
A
#
# COMPACT_ATOMS: atom_id res chain seq x y z
N MET A 1 19.62 -63.34 -49.91
CA MET A 1 18.98 -62.03 -50.13
C MET A 1 17.95 -61.80 -49.02
N ARG A 2 18.01 -60.62 -48.39
CA ARG A 2 17.05 -60.03 -47.41
C ARG A 2 16.88 -60.72 -46.05
N THR A 3 17.84 -60.45 -45.17
CA THR A 3 17.57 -60.23 -43.74
C THR A 3 17.52 -58.73 -43.47
N ASN A 4 16.92 -58.36 -42.33
CA ASN A 4 16.93 -57.05 -41.68
C ASN A 4 15.88 -56.03 -42.14
N GLY A 5 14.88 -55.77 -41.29
CA GLY A 5 13.96 -54.66 -41.50
C GLY A 5 12.85 -54.44 -40.49
N LYS A 6 12.64 -55.29 -39.47
CA LYS A 6 11.51 -55.12 -38.54
C LYS A 6 11.83 -54.86 -37.07
N PHE A 7 13.06 -55.06 -36.62
CA PHE A 7 13.38 -54.86 -35.19
C PHE A 7 13.84 -53.42 -34.84
N SER A 8 14.18 -52.60 -35.84
CA SER A 8 14.72 -51.25 -35.60
C SER A 8 13.66 -50.15 -35.42
N GLN A 9 12.39 -50.38 -35.80
CA GLN A 9 11.33 -49.34 -35.71
C GLN A 9 10.65 -49.27 -34.34
N GLN A 10 10.54 -50.37 -33.58
CA GLN A 10 9.92 -50.34 -32.25
C GLN A 10 10.84 -49.75 -31.16
N LEU A 11 12.17 -49.92 -31.28
CA LEU A 11 13.12 -49.36 -30.31
C LEU A 11 13.30 -47.83 -30.44
N ALA A 12 13.04 -47.26 -31.62
CA ALA A 12 13.15 -45.82 -31.85
C ALA A 12 11.99 -45.05 -31.18
N GLY A 13 10.77 -45.58 -31.23
CA GLY A 13 9.59 -44.97 -30.60
C GLY A 13 9.68 -44.89 -29.07
N PHE A 14 10.22 -45.94 -28.42
CA PHE A 14 10.45 -45.93 -26.97
C PHE A 14 11.55 -44.96 -26.53
N LYS A 15 12.58 -44.74 -27.37
CA LYS A 15 13.64 -43.76 -27.10
C LYS A 15 13.14 -42.33 -27.25
N LEU A 16 12.33 -42.03 -28.28
CA LEU A 16 11.71 -40.71 -28.44
C LEU A 16 10.70 -40.41 -27.33
N LEU A 17 9.86 -41.38 -26.95
CA LEU A 17 8.87 -41.19 -25.88
C LEU A 17 9.56 -40.93 -24.53
N ARG A 18 10.65 -41.65 -24.22
CA ARG A 18 11.46 -41.40 -23.02
C ARG A 18 12.18 -40.06 -23.05
N LEU A 19 12.67 -39.60 -24.22
CA LEU A 19 13.25 -38.26 -24.38
C LEU A 19 12.21 -37.17 -24.17
N CYS A 20 10.99 -37.33 -24.71
CA CYS A 20 9.89 -36.37 -24.54
C CYS A 20 9.40 -36.30 -23.10
N ILE A 21 9.30 -37.44 -22.39
CA ILE A 21 8.93 -37.47 -20.97
C ILE A 21 10.04 -36.85 -20.11
N ALA A 22 11.31 -37.11 -20.41
CA ALA A 22 12.44 -36.48 -19.73
C ALA A 22 12.50 -34.96 -19.98
N LEU A 23 12.22 -34.49 -21.21
CA LEU A 23 12.14 -33.07 -21.57
C LEU A 23 10.94 -32.37 -20.93
N LEU A 24 9.78 -33.03 -20.85
CA LEU A 24 8.58 -32.52 -20.15
C LEU A 24 8.82 -32.43 -18.64
N MET A 25 9.50 -33.42 -18.05
CA MET A 25 9.86 -33.40 -16.62
C MET A 25 10.96 -32.37 -16.33
N PHE A 26 11.91 -32.14 -17.24
CA PHE A 26 12.95 -31.12 -17.09
C PHE A 26 12.39 -29.70 -17.27
N ALA A 27 11.37 -29.52 -18.13
CA ALA A 27 10.66 -28.25 -18.30
C ALA A 27 9.74 -27.89 -17.10
N LEU A 28 9.34 -28.88 -16.29
CA LEU A 28 8.54 -28.68 -15.08
C LEU A 28 9.40 -28.42 -13.82
N VAL A 29 10.73 -28.55 -13.88
CA VAL A 29 11.59 -28.54 -12.68
C VAL A 29 12.47 -27.29 -12.53
N THR A 30 12.43 -26.30 -13.43
CA THR A 30 13.00 -24.96 -13.12
C THR A 30 12.21 -23.81 -13.77
N PRO A 31 11.89 -22.71 -13.05
CA PRO A 31 12.53 -22.20 -11.83
C PRO A 31 11.57 -21.85 -10.68
N VAL A 32 11.48 -22.70 -9.66
CA VAL A 32 10.89 -22.36 -8.34
C VAL A 32 11.77 -21.38 -7.54
N LEU A 33 12.99 -21.09 -8.01
CA LEU A 33 13.95 -20.24 -7.29
C LEU A 33 13.60 -18.75 -7.31
N ALA A 34 12.99 -18.25 -8.40
CA ALA A 34 12.63 -16.82 -8.51
C ALA A 34 11.48 -16.44 -7.57
N ASP A 35 10.51 -17.33 -7.39
CA ASP A 35 9.35 -17.12 -6.50
C ASP A 35 9.79 -17.00 -5.03
N SER A 36 10.79 -17.80 -4.62
CA SER A 36 11.34 -17.75 -3.25
C SER A 36 12.08 -16.45 -2.93
N ALA A 37 12.76 -15.83 -3.89
CA ALA A 37 13.52 -14.61 -3.68
C ALA A 37 12.58 -13.41 -3.54
N ASN A 38 11.59 -13.31 -4.43
CA ASN A 38 10.57 -12.27 -4.40
C ASN A 38 9.71 -12.38 -3.13
N SER A 39 9.26 -13.60 -2.78
CA SER A 39 8.52 -13.86 -1.54
C SER A 39 9.27 -13.38 -0.29
N ARG A 40 10.58 -13.65 -0.21
CA ARG A 40 11.40 -13.18 0.92
C ARG A 40 11.55 -11.66 0.95
N ALA A 41 11.66 -11.00 -0.19
CA ALA A 41 11.72 -9.54 -0.26
C ALA A 41 10.43 -8.89 0.27
N TYR A 42 9.26 -9.39 -0.12
CA TYR A 42 7.97 -8.93 0.43
C TYR A 42 7.82 -9.22 1.92
N GLN A 43 8.31 -10.37 2.39
CA GLN A 43 8.34 -10.67 3.84
C GLN A 43 9.21 -9.68 4.62
N ASP A 44 10.38 -9.32 4.08
CA ASP A 44 11.26 -8.32 4.69
C ASP A 44 10.60 -6.91 4.64
N ALA A 45 9.92 -6.54 3.56
CA ALA A 45 9.17 -5.28 3.46
C ALA A 45 8.04 -5.19 4.51
N LYS A 46 7.20 -6.23 4.61
CA LYS A 46 6.18 -6.38 5.66
C LYS A 46 6.77 -6.25 7.06
N ARG A 47 7.90 -6.90 7.28
CA ARG A 47 8.58 -6.89 8.57
C ARG A 47 9.13 -5.49 8.88
N LEU A 48 9.64 -4.78 7.87
CA LEU A 48 10.12 -3.41 8.01
C LEU A 48 8.98 -2.48 8.42
N LEU A 49 7.86 -2.47 7.68
CA LEU A 49 6.67 -1.67 8.01
C LEU A 49 6.16 -1.93 9.44
N ARG A 50 6.23 -3.19 9.89
CA ARG A 50 5.84 -3.58 11.25
C ARG A 50 6.81 -3.06 12.32
N VAL A 51 8.13 -3.18 12.12
CA VAL A 51 9.10 -2.72 13.13
C VAL A 51 9.21 -1.21 13.19
N THR A 52 8.90 -0.50 12.11
CA THR A 52 8.82 0.97 12.07
C THR A 52 7.46 1.48 12.53
N ASP A 53 6.50 0.60 12.77
CA ASP A 53 5.15 0.94 13.19
C ASP A 53 4.43 1.91 12.23
N THR A 54 4.69 1.74 10.93
CA THR A 54 4.26 2.70 9.90
C THR A 54 2.75 2.79 9.79
N GLY A 55 2.03 1.67 9.88
CA GLY A 55 0.57 1.66 9.81
C GLY A 55 -0.08 2.46 10.94
N ARG A 56 0.32 2.24 12.20
CA ARG A 56 -0.23 3.00 13.34
C ARG A 56 0.13 4.49 13.26
N GLN A 57 1.34 4.83 12.82
CA GLN A 57 1.73 6.23 12.62
C GLN A 57 0.89 6.90 11.53
N PHE A 58 0.66 6.20 10.42
CA PHE A 58 -0.17 6.69 9.32
C PHE A 58 -1.60 6.94 9.79
N GLU A 59 -2.24 5.98 10.44
CA GLU A 59 -3.61 6.11 10.97
C GLU A 59 -3.73 7.23 12.00
N SER A 60 -2.73 7.35 12.90
CA SER A 60 -2.68 8.45 13.86
C SER A 60 -2.55 9.81 13.18
N MET A 61 -1.75 9.91 12.12
CA MET A 61 -1.60 11.14 11.35
C MET A 61 -2.88 11.46 10.57
N ALA A 62 -3.51 10.48 9.92
CA ALA A 62 -4.78 10.65 9.22
C ALA A 62 -5.85 11.19 10.17
N LEU A 63 -6.03 10.56 11.33
CA LEU A 63 -6.97 11.01 12.36
C LEU A 63 -6.70 12.45 12.82
N GLN A 64 -5.43 12.80 13.03
CA GLN A 64 -5.05 14.16 13.41
C GLN A 64 -5.38 15.18 12.31
N GLN A 65 -5.14 14.83 11.04
CA GLN A 65 -5.51 15.68 9.90
C GLN A 65 -7.04 15.85 9.80
N THR A 66 -7.80 14.77 9.94
CA THR A 66 -9.27 14.84 9.94
C THR A 66 -9.80 15.74 11.05
N ARG A 67 -9.23 15.68 12.26
CA ARG A 67 -9.57 16.62 13.35
C ARG A 67 -9.31 18.08 12.98
N ASN A 68 -8.19 18.34 12.29
CA ASN A 68 -7.87 19.69 11.83
C ASN A 68 -8.86 20.16 10.75
N ILE A 69 -9.21 19.30 9.80
CA ILE A 69 -10.21 19.57 8.75
C ILE A 69 -11.56 19.93 9.38
N VAL A 70 -12.07 19.09 10.29
CA VAL A 70 -13.34 19.36 11.00
C VAL A 70 -13.30 20.66 11.79
N ARG A 71 -12.17 20.98 12.44
CA ARG A 71 -11.98 22.27 13.14
C ARG A 71 -12.04 23.44 12.16
N THR A 72 -11.35 23.35 11.03
CA THR A 72 -11.35 24.38 9.98
C THR A 72 -12.75 24.61 9.44
N TYR A 73 -13.48 23.55 9.07
CA TYR A 73 -14.86 23.68 8.61
C TYR A 73 -15.79 24.26 9.67
N SER A 74 -15.66 23.83 10.93
CA SER A 74 -16.44 24.40 12.04
C SER A 74 -16.17 25.90 12.21
N SER A 75 -14.91 26.32 12.08
CA SER A 75 -14.51 27.74 12.12
C SER A 75 -15.14 28.53 10.97
N ILE A 76 -15.05 28.01 9.74
CA ILE A 76 -15.62 28.65 8.55
C ILE A 76 -17.13 28.84 8.72
N VAL A 77 -17.85 27.77 9.07
CA VAL A 77 -19.32 27.81 9.27
C VAL A 77 -19.72 28.76 10.38
N SER A 78 -18.96 28.81 11.48
CA SER A 78 -19.21 29.76 12.57
C SER A 78 -19.03 31.21 12.12
N MET A 79 -17.99 31.50 11.34
CA MET A 79 -17.68 32.86 10.89
C MET A 79 -18.60 33.32 9.75
N SER A 80 -18.96 32.43 8.83
CA SER A 80 -19.70 32.81 7.62
C SER A 80 -21.22 32.80 7.80
N ALA A 81 -21.75 31.95 8.69
CA ALA A 81 -23.18 31.72 8.82
C ALA A 81 -23.71 31.89 10.26
N ALA A 82 -22.86 32.33 11.20
CA ALA A 82 -23.18 32.41 12.63
C ALA A 82 -23.86 31.11 13.12
N ALA A 83 -23.32 29.97 12.71
CA ALA A 83 -23.86 28.64 12.94
C ALA A 83 -22.80 27.72 13.53
N SER A 84 -23.21 26.72 14.32
CA SER A 84 -22.34 25.61 14.66
C SER A 84 -22.51 24.49 13.64
N LEU A 85 -21.41 23.78 13.32
CA LEU A 85 -21.50 22.57 12.52
C LEU A 85 -22.07 21.43 13.39
N PRO A 86 -23.19 20.79 13.00
CA PRO A 86 -23.81 19.73 13.79
C PRO A 86 -22.91 18.49 13.95
N GLN A 87 -23.06 17.78 15.06
CA GLN A 87 -22.21 16.63 15.37
C GLN A 87 -22.34 15.49 14.35
N HIS A 88 -23.53 15.24 13.81
CA HIS A 88 -23.72 14.19 12.80
C HIS A 88 -22.95 14.47 11.49
N ILE A 89 -22.80 15.75 11.11
CA ILE A 89 -21.99 16.13 9.94
C ILE A 89 -20.52 15.93 10.24
N LYS A 90 -20.06 16.36 11.43
CA LYS A 90 -18.67 16.10 11.86
C LYS A 90 -18.34 14.61 11.83
N ASN A 91 -19.24 13.77 12.35
CA ASN A 91 -19.07 12.32 12.33
C ASN A 91 -19.02 11.78 10.90
N SER A 92 -19.91 12.25 10.02
CA SER A 92 -19.90 11.84 8.60
C SER A 92 -18.58 12.18 7.89
N ILE A 93 -17.99 13.34 8.22
CA ILE A 93 -16.66 13.73 7.75
C ILE A 93 -15.61 12.78 8.31
N PHE A 94 -15.63 12.49 9.63
CA PHE A 94 -14.71 11.53 10.24
C PHE A 94 -14.77 10.16 9.57
N ASP A 95 -15.97 9.64 9.34
CA ASP A 95 -16.19 8.33 8.73
C ASP A 95 -15.63 8.28 7.32
N CYS A 96 -15.82 9.35 6.52
CA CYS A 96 -15.26 9.43 5.18
C CYS A 96 -13.72 9.33 5.20
N TYR A 97 -13.02 10.12 6.00
CA TYR A 97 -11.56 10.07 6.03
C TYR A 97 -11.03 8.78 6.65
N ALA A 98 -11.72 8.20 7.63
CA ALA A 98 -11.34 6.91 8.21
C ALA A 98 -11.39 5.80 7.14
N GLU A 99 -12.39 5.83 6.27
CA GLU A 99 -12.51 4.90 5.15
C GLU A 99 -11.51 5.20 4.02
N ALA A 100 -11.43 6.46 3.58
CA ALA A 100 -10.59 6.86 2.46
C ALA A 100 -9.09 6.67 2.76
N TYR A 101 -8.69 6.82 4.02
CA TYR A 101 -7.32 6.70 4.48
C TYR A 101 -7.09 5.51 5.42
N ALA A 102 -7.83 4.41 5.26
CA ALA A 102 -7.55 3.16 5.96
C ALA A 102 -6.19 2.58 5.51
N TRP A 103 -5.34 2.15 6.46
CA TRP A 103 -3.96 1.74 6.15
C TRP A 103 -3.89 0.52 5.21
N ASP A 104 -4.82 -0.42 5.36
CA ASP A 104 -4.90 -1.65 4.58
C ASP A 104 -5.05 -1.40 3.07
N LYS A 105 -5.65 -0.28 2.66
CA LYS A 105 -5.72 0.15 1.26
C LYS A 105 -4.35 0.49 0.66
N PHE A 106 -3.39 0.91 1.48
CA PHE A 106 -2.08 1.36 1.01
C PHE A 106 -0.95 0.39 1.27
N GLU A 107 -1.06 -0.43 2.31
CA GLU A 107 0.02 -1.29 2.81
C GLU A 107 0.73 -2.07 1.70
N SER A 108 -0.03 -2.79 0.87
CA SER A 108 0.53 -3.61 -0.21
C SER A 108 1.29 -2.81 -1.28
N GLY A 109 0.83 -1.60 -1.59
CA GLY A 109 1.52 -0.70 -2.52
C GLY A 109 2.81 -0.15 -1.93
N ILE A 110 2.81 0.19 -0.64
CA ILE A 110 4.02 0.63 0.06
C ILE A 110 5.04 -0.51 0.19
N GLU A 111 4.58 -1.75 0.46
CA GLU A 111 5.43 -2.94 0.42
C GLU A 111 6.11 -3.09 -0.93
N LYS A 112 5.35 -2.94 -2.02
CA LYS A 112 5.90 -3.00 -3.38
C LYS A 112 6.93 -1.91 -3.63
N ILE A 113 6.66 -0.66 -3.21
CA ILE A 113 7.64 0.43 -3.30
C ILE A 113 8.93 0.07 -2.58
N PHE A 114 8.86 -0.58 -1.41
CA PHE A 114 10.06 -1.01 -0.69
C PHE A 114 10.81 -2.10 -1.46
N VAL A 115 10.12 -3.12 -1.97
CA VAL A 115 10.73 -4.21 -2.75
C VAL A 115 11.39 -3.70 -4.02
N ASP A 116 10.78 -2.74 -4.70
CA ASP A 116 11.31 -2.19 -5.96
C ASP A 116 12.56 -1.30 -5.77
N ASN A 117 12.76 -0.75 -4.57
CA ASN A 117 13.78 0.28 -4.33
C ASN A 117 14.86 -0.11 -3.30
N PHE A 118 14.58 -1.11 -2.47
CA PHE A 118 15.54 -1.68 -1.54
C PHE A 118 15.90 -3.11 -1.94
N SER A 119 17.19 -3.40 -1.94
CA SER A 119 17.64 -4.79 -1.92
C SER A 119 17.29 -5.45 -0.59
N GLN A 120 17.29 -6.79 -0.59
CA GLN A 120 17.07 -7.55 0.63
C GLN A 120 18.09 -7.22 1.74
N LYS A 121 19.36 -6.98 1.39
CA LYS A 121 20.39 -6.62 2.37
C LYS A 121 20.06 -5.27 3.03
N GLU A 122 19.65 -4.30 2.23
CA GLU A 122 19.27 -2.96 2.69
C GLU A 122 18.06 -3.00 3.63
N MET A 123 16.99 -3.74 3.26
CA MET A 123 15.84 -3.94 4.14
C MET A 123 16.22 -4.58 5.47
N ARG A 124 17.11 -5.60 5.47
CA ARG A 124 17.58 -6.24 6.69
C ARG A 124 18.38 -5.29 7.58
N LEU A 125 19.24 -4.44 7.00
CA LEU A 125 19.98 -3.43 7.76
C LEU A 125 19.02 -2.45 8.47
N LEU A 126 17.97 -1.99 7.78
CA LEU A 126 16.95 -1.14 8.39
C LEU A 126 16.19 -1.89 9.50
N ILE A 127 15.78 -3.14 9.24
CA ILE A 127 15.06 -3.96 10.21
C ILE A 127 15.89 -4.18 11.49
N ASP A 128 17.18 -4.52 11.35
CA ASP A 128 18.06 -4.75 12.49
C ASP A 128 18.33 -3.45 13.26
N PHE A 129 18.50 -2.32 12.55
CA PHE A 129 18.58 -1.00 13.16
C PHE A 129 17.34 -0.66 14.00
N TYR A 130 16.14 -0.75 13.44
CA TYR A 130 14.89 -0.47 14.15
C TYR A 130 14.58 -1.45 15.28
N ARG A 131 15.22 -2.63 15.28
CA ARG A 131 15.17 -3.60 16.39
C ARG A 131 16.27 -3.40 17.44
N ASN A 132 17.03 -2.31 17.38
CA ASN A 132 18.14 -2.02 18.29
C ASN A 132 19.22 -3.12 18.29
N ARG A 133 19.43 -3.82 17.16
CA ARG A 133 20.48 -4.83 17.01
C ARG A 133 21.83 -4.22 16.58
N GLY A 134 21.86 -2.91 16.36
CA GLY A 134 23.03 -2.20 15.87
C GLY A 134 23.30 -2.46 14.38
N VAL A 135 24.27 -1.73 13.85
CA VAL A 135 24.77 -1.89 12.48
C VAL A 135 26.24 -2.27 12.59
N SER A 136 26.65 -3.35 11.91
CA SER A 136 28.06 -3.77 11.88
C SER A 136 28.93 -2.64 11.32
N PRO A 137 30.15 -2.40 11.86
CA PRO A 137 31.08 -1.41 11.30
C PRO A 137 31.31 -1.57 9.79
N THR A 138 31.34 -2.80 9.30
CA THR A 138 31.52 -3.12 7.87
C THR A 138 30.33 -2.72 6.99
N ASP A 139 29.14 -2.54 7.57
CA ASP A 139 27.90 -2.21 6.87
C ASP A 139 27.47 -0.74 7.05
N ILE A 140 28.23 0.08 7.79
CA ILE A 140 27.89 1.49 8.06
C ILE A 140 27.67 2.28 6.76
N GLN A 141 28.53 2.09 5.76
CA GLN A 141 28.38 2.83 4.50
C GLN A 141 27.11 2.39 3.76
N SER A 142 26.87 1.08 3.62
CA SER A 142 25.65 0.57 3.02
C SER A 142 24.39 1.04 3.76
N PHE A 143 24.45 1.13 5.09
CA PHE A 143 23.35 1.66 5.90
C PHE A 143 23.10 3.15 5.63
N LYS A 144 24.15 3.98 5.56
CA LYS A 144 24.03 5.40 5.20
C LYS A 144 23.42 5.58 3.82
N ASP A 145 23.90 4.81 2.84
CA ASP A 145 23.38 4.83 1.47
C ASP A 145 21.91 4.39 1.43
N THR A 146 21.55 3.39 2.25
CA THR A 146 20.16 2.93 2.41
C THR A 146 19.26 4.04 2.97
N ILE A 147 19.68 4.71 4.05
CA ILE A 147 18.93 5.82 4.65
C ILE A 147 18.77 6.97 3.65
N ALA A 148 19.78 7.25 2.84
CA ALA A 148 19.73 8.33 1.86
C ALA A 148 18.58 8.17 0.84
N LYS A 149 18.16 6.92 0.56
CA LYS A 149 16.98 6.63 -0.29
C LYS A 149 15.65 7.07 0.35
N GLY A 150 15.62 7.31 1.66
CA GLY A 150 14.39 7.57 2.42
C GLY A 150 13.56 8.74 1.89
N LYS A 151 14.20 9.81 1.38
CA LYS A 151 13.48 10.95 0.79
C LYS A 151 12.67 10.52 -0.44
N GLN A 152 13.29 9.73 -1.32
CA GLN A 152 12.66 9.25 -2.54
C GLN A 152 11.55 8.24 -2.23
N ILE A 153 11.81 7.30 -1.32
CA ILE A 153 10.81 6.32 -0.84
C ILE A 153 9.58 7.05 -0.33
N ARG A 154 9.77 8.05 0.54
CA ARG A 154 8.66 8.84 1.08
C ARG A 154 7.87 9.54 -0.03
N LEU A 155 8.54 10.15 -1.01
CA LEU A 155 7.88 10.80 -2.13
C LEU A 155 7.01 9.81 -2.92
N MET A 156 7.57 8.67 -3.31
CA MET A 156 6.83 7.62 -4.04
C MET A 156 5.65 7.08 -3.23
N SER A 157 5.83 6.91 -1.91
CA SER A 157 4.75 6.48 -1.02
C SER A 157 3.63 7.53 -0.93
N THR A 158 3.98 8.82 -0.84
CA THR A 158 2.99 9.91 -0.84
C THR A 158 2.26 10.01 -2.16
N GLU A 159 2.96 9.94 -3.30
CA GLU A 159 2.36 9.94 -4.63
C GLU A 159 1.42 8.74 -4.81
N TYR A 160 1.83 7.56 -4.34
CA TYR A 160 0.99 6.37 -4.35
C TYR A 160 -0.29 6.55 -3.52
N ILE A 161 -0.18 7.06 -2.28
CA ILE A 161 -1.36 7.33 -1.44
C ILE A 161 -2.29 8.33 -2.14
N LEU A 162 -1.75 9.42 -2.69
CA LEU A 162 -2.54 10.45 -3.38
C LEU A 162 -3.28 9.87 -4.59
N ALA A 163 -2.61 9.05 -5.40
CA ALA A 163 -3.19 8.44 -6.59
C ALA A 163 -4.23 7.35 -6.28
N ASN A 164 -4.23 6.80 -5.06
CA ASN A 164 -5.09 5.68 -4.66
C ASN A 164 -6.05 6.06 -3.52
N SER A 165 -6.27 7.36 -3.29
CA SER A 165 -7.26 7.86 -2.33
C SER A 165 -8.29 8.71 -3.07
N ASP A 166 -9.57 8.38 -2.92
CA ASP A 166 -10.67 9.15 -3.53
C ASP A 166 -10.85 10.54 -2.87
N GLY A 167 -10.27 10.73 -1.67
CA GLY A 167 -10.47 11.93 -0.87
C GLY A 167 -11.90 12.08 -0.36
N CYS A 168 -12.17 13.19 0.34
CA CYS A 168 -13.49 13.46 0.94
C CYS A 168 -13.98 14.89 0.74
N VAL A 169 -13.18 15.77 0.12
CA VAL A 169 -13.43 17.21 0.09
C VAL A 169 -14.77 17.57 -0.56
N ASP A 170 -15.12 16.94 -1.69
CA ASP A 170 -16.37 17.23 -2.38
C ASP A 170 -17.60 16.79 -1.56
N ARG A 171 -17.50 15.61 -0.93
CA ARG A 171 -18.53 15.09 -0.01
C ARG A 171 -18.68 15.98 1.22
N ASP A 172 -17.56 16.43 1.79
CA ASP A 172 -17.55 17.35 2.93
C ASP A 172 -18.27 18.66 2.57
N ALA A 173 -17.96 19.22 1.39
CA ALA A 173 -18.57 20.44 0.89
C ALA A 173 -20.08 20.28 0.68
N GLU A 174 -20.51 19.19 0.04
CA GLU A 174 -21.93 18.89 -0.16
C GLU A 174 -22.68 18.78 1.17
N LEU A 175 -22.15 18.03 2.14
CA LEU A 175 -22.75 17.87 3.47
C LEU A 175 -22.95 19.22 4.17
N ILE A 176 -21.92 20.07 4.14
CA ILE A 176 -21.95 21.38 4.81
C ILE A 176 -22.91 22.33 4.08
N LEU A 177 -22.86 22.40 2.75
CA LEU A 177 -23.72 23.27 1.96
C LEU A 177 -25.20 22.89 2.09
N ASN A 178 -25.53 21.60 2.05
CA ASN A 178 -26.90 21.12 2.25
C ASN A 178 -27.43 21.48 3.64
N TYR A 179 -26.59 21.38 4.67
CA TYR A 179 -26.96 21.84 6.01
C TYR A 179 -27.27 23.34 6.06
N LEU A 180 -26.39 24.17 5.50
CA LEU A 180 -26.56 25.61 5.49
C LEU A 180 -27.82 26.02 4.71
N TYR A 181 -28.06 25.39 3.56
CA TYR A 181 -29.25 25.64 2.73
C TYR A 181 -30.54 25.31 3.49
N ASN A 182 -30.60 24.13 4.12
CA ASN A 182 -31.78 23.70 4.88
C ASN A 182 -32.04 24.62 6.08
N ARG A 183 -30.99 25.06 6.77
CA ARG A 183 -31.11 26.02 7.87
C ARG A 183 -31.67 27.35 7.39
N GLN A 184 -31.17 27.89 6.28
CA GLN A 184 -31.66 29.15 5.72
C GLN A 184 -33.14 29.05 5.34
N ARG A 185 -33.53 27.94 4.71
CA ARG A 185 -34.93 27.68 4.32
C ARG A 185 -35.87 27.68 5.52
N LEU A 186 -35.48 27.02 6.62
CA LEU A 186 -36.24 26.98 7.86
C LEU A 186 -36.34 28.37 8.53
N ALA A 187 -35.25 29.14 8.52
CA ALA A 187 -35.26 30.50 9.04
C ALA A 187 -36.22 31.41 8.24
N THR A 188 -36.24 31.27 6.91
CA THR A 188 -37.15 32.04 6.04
C THR A 188 -38.61 31.62 6.22
N SER A 189 -38.92 30.33 6.41
CA SER A 189 -40.30 29.89 6.65
C SER A 189 -40.85 30.39 7.98
N LEU A 190 -40.02 30.42 9.03
CA LEU A 190 -40.41 30.93 10.36
C LEU A 190 -40.58 32.45 10.41
N ALA A 191 -39.94 33.19 9.50
CA ALA A 191 -40.09 34.64 9.41
C ALA A 191 -41.32 35.09 8.57
N ALA A 192 -42.01 34.14 7.92
CA ALA A 192 -43.17 34.40 7.09
C ALA A 192 -44.52 34.12 7.79
N GLU A 193 -44.48 33.63 9.03
CA GLU A 193 -45.63 33.44 9.94
C GLU A 193 -45.69 34.58 10.96
#